data_AF-A0A940M3R4-F1
#
_entry.id   AF-A0A940M3R4-F1
#
_cell.length_a   1.000
_cell.length_b   1.000
_cell.length_c   1.000
_cell.angle_alpha   90.00
_cell.angle_beta   90.00
_cell.angle_gamma   90.00
#
_symmetry.space_group_name_H-M   'P 1'
#
loop_
_entity.id
_entity.type
_entity.pdbx_description
1 polymer ?
#
loop_
_entity_poly.entity_id
_entity_poly.type
_entity_poly.pdbx_seq_one_letter_code
_entity_poly.pdbx_strand_id
1 'polypeptide(L)' 'MDAESLIRTALREAGYGHDAIGSALPRIMRILQAEDIRLEVGRPLSRKERDYVRVQLEIGLSVPEILAGLKR' A
#
# COMPACT_ATOMS: atom_id res chain seq x y z
N MET A 1 5.04 -13.03 10.93
CA MET A 1 5.93 -12.09 10.22
C MET A 1 5.07 -11.02 9.62
N ASP A 2 5.48 -9.76 9.77
CA ASP A 2 4.85 -8.62 9.09
C ASP A 2 5.15 -8.65 7.57
N ALA A 3 4.24 -8.12 6.75
CA ALA A 3 4.33 -8.17 5.29
C ALA A 3 5.55 -7.40 4.76
N GLU A 4 5.88 -6.25 5.37
CA GLU A 4 7.07 -5.48 5.00
C GLU A 4 8.34 -6.31 5.24
N SER A 5 8.42 -6.98 6.38
CA SER A 5 9.56 -7.84 6.74
C SER A 5 9.73 -9.02 5.77
N LEU A 6 8.63 -9.63 5.33
CA LEU A 6 8.64 -10.73 4.37
C LEU A 6 9.12 -10.26 2.98
N ILE A 7 8.60 -9.14 2.49
CA ILE A 7 9.00 -8.56 1.20
C ILE A 7 10.46 -8.13 1.23
N ARG A 8 10.90 -7.48 2.31
CA ARG A 8 12.30 -7.08 2.49
C ARG A 8 13.25 -8.28 2.40
N THR A 9 12.87 -9.39 3.04
CA THR A 9 13.64 -10.64 3.00
C THR A 9 13.68 -11.21 1.59
N ALA A 10 12.53 -11.32 0.92
CA ALA A 10 12.45 -11.83 -0.44
C ALA A 10 13.27 -11.00 -1.45
N LEU A 11 13.22 -9.66 -1.34
CA LEU A 11 14.02 -8.78 -2.20
C LEU A 11 15.52 -8.95 -1.94
N ARG A 12 15.92 -9.14 -0.68
CA ARG A 12 17.32 -9.40 -0.34
C ARG A 12 17.80 -10.74 -0.90
N GLU A 13 16.99 -11.78 -0.78
CA GLU A 13 17.27 -13.12 -1.34
C GLU A 13 17.34 -13.10 -2.88
N ALA A 14 16.54 -12.25 -3.52
CA ALA A 14 16.60 -12.01 -4.96
C ALA A 14 17.82 -11.19 -5.42
N GLY A 15 18.69 -10.77 -4.49
CA GLY A 15 19.93 -10.05 -4.79
C GLY A 15 19.80 -8.53 -4.93
N TYR A 16 18.66 -7.93 -4.54
CA TYR A 16 18.54 -6.47 -4.53
C TYR A 16 19.39 -5.85 -3.42
N GLY A 17 20.09 -4.76 -3.76
CA GLY A 17 20.88 -3.97 -2.81
C GLY A 17 20.02 -3.18 -1.82
N HIS A 18 20.63 -2.75 -0.71
CA HIS A 18 19.94 -2.03 0.37
C HIS A 18 19.20 -0.77 -0.14
N ASP A 19 19.83 0.03 -1.00
CA ASP A 19 19.25 1.26 -1.53
C ASP A 19 18.06 0.99 -2.46
N ALA A 20 18.16 -0.06 -3.29
CA ALA A 20 17.07 -0.50 -4.15
C ALA A 20 15.87 -0.99 -3.33
N ILE A 21 16.12 -1.73 -2.24
CA ILE A 21 15.08 -2.15 -1.30
C ILE A 21 14.46 -0.93 -0.60
N GLY A 22 15.28 -0.02 -0.08
CA GLY A 22 14.81 1.17 0.63
C GLY A 22 13.95 2.09 -0.22
N SER A 23 14.26 2.20 -1.52
CA SER A 23 13.47 3.00 -2.47
C SER A 23 12.21 2.28 -2.96
N ALA A 24 12.25 0.97 -3.18
CA ALA A 24 11.11 0.21 -3.73
C ALA A 24 10.06 -0.15 -2.66
N LEU A 25 10.50 -0.50 -1.45
CA LEU A 25 9.63 -1.08 -0.41
C LEU A 25 8.46 -0.16 -0.02
N PRO A 26 8.63 1.15 0.21
CA PRO A 26 7.50 2.04 0.52
C PRO A 26 6.46 2.10 -0.60
N ARG A 27 6.87 1.92 -1.86
CA ARG A 27 5.95 1.87 -3.01
C ARG A 27 5.20 0.55 -3.06
N ILE A 28 5.87 -0.57 -2.80
CA ILE A 28 5.22 -1.90 -2.72
C ILE A 28 4.19 -1.90 -1.59
N MET A 29 4.53 -1.39 -0.41
CA MET A 29 3.60 -1.34 0.72
C MET A 29 2.35 -0.52 0.40
N ARG A 30 2.48 0.64 -0.26
CA ARG A 30 1.32 1.43 -0.69
C ARG A 30 0.44 0.70 -1.72
N ILE A 31 1.03 -0.10 -2.61
CA ILE A 31 0.26 -0.92 -3.56
C ILE A 31 -0.57 -1.96 -2.81
N LEU A 32 0.04 -2.65 -1.83
CA LEU A 32 -0.66 -3.64 -1.01
C LEU A 32 -1.77 -3.00 -0.18
N GLN A 33 -1.49 -1.88 0.47
CA GLN A 33 -2.49 -1.13 1.25
C GLN A 33 -3.66 -0.63 0.39
N ALA A 34 -3.41 -0.21 -0.84
CA ALA A 34 -4.48 0.16 -1.77
C ALA A 34 -5.37 -1.05 -2.14
N GLU A 35 -4.78 -2.24 -2.23
CA GLU A 35 -5.52 -3.48 -2.46
C GLU A 35 -6.33 -3.89 -1.22
N ASP A 36 -5.76 -3.75 0.00
CA ASP A 36 -6.49 -3.98 1.25
C ASP A 36 -7.74 -3.10 1.33
N ILE A 37 -7.63 -1.82 0.95
CA ILE A 37 -8.77 -0.90 0.86
C ILE A 37 -9.82 -1.40 -0.14
N ARG A 38 -9.40 -1.88 -1.31
CA ARG A 38 -10.31 -2.39 -2.35
C ARG A 38 -11.07 -3.62 -1.85
N LEU A 39 -10.37 -4.53 -1.18
CA LEU A 39 -10.95 -5.75 -0.60
C LEU A 39 -11.96 -5.40 0.50
N GLU A 40 -11.60 -4.50 1.41
CA GLU A 40 -12.45 -4.11 2.54
C GLU A 40 -13.70 -3.31 2.09
N VAL A 41 -13.59 -2.52 1.03
CA VAL A 41 -14.74 -1.83 0.43
C VAL A 41 -15.72 -2.82 -0.24
N GLY A 42 -15.24 -4.01 -0.65
CA GLY A 42 -16.09 -5.08 -1.21
C GLY A 42 -16.66 -4.79 -2.60
N ARG A 43 -16.21 -3.72 -3.27
CA ARG A 43 -16.60 -3.35 -4.63
C ARG A 43 -15.46 -2.65 -5.39
N PRO A 44 -15.52 -2.59 -6.73
CA PRO A 44 -14.61 -1.75 -7.50
C PRO A 44 -14.69 -0.28 -7.06
N LEU A 45 -13.52 0.34 -6.93
CA LEU A 45 -13.39 1.79 -6.72
C LEU A 45 -13.54 2.52 -8.05
N SER A 46 -14.33 3.60 -8.04
CA SER A 46 -14.39 4.56 -9.14
C SER A 46 -13.03 5.22 -9.37
N ARG A 47 -12.87 5.91 -10.51
CA ARG A 47 -11.62 6.65 -10.80
C ARG A 47 -11.29 7.67 -9.70
N LYS A 48 -12.30 8.42 -9.24
CA LYS A 48 -12.14 9.44 -8.19
C LYS A 48 -11.71 8.82 -6.86
N GLU A 49 -12.30 7.69 -6.49
CA GLU A 49 -11.94 6.97 -5.26
C GLU A 49 -10.52 6.41 -5.32
N ARG A 50 -10.11 5.85 -6.47
CA ARG A 50 -8.71 5.39 -6.65
C ARG A 50 -7.71 6.53 -6.53
N ASP A 51 -8.00 7.68 -7.15
CA ASP A 51 -7.15 8.87 -7.03
C ASP A 51 -7.09 9.37 -5.58
N TYR A 52 -8.22 9.37 -4.86
CA TYR A 52 -8.27 9.70 -3.44
C TYR A 52 -7.40 8.76 -2.61
N VAL A 53 -7.60 7.44 -2.72
CA VAL A 53 -6.82 6.43 -1.98
C VAL A 53 -5.32 6.59 -2.23
N ARG A 54 -4.91 6.76 -3.50
CA ARG A 54 -3.49 6.96 -3.85
C ARG A 54 -2.90 8.16 -3.12
N VAL A 55 -3.58 9.31 -3.16
CA VAL A 55 -3.09 10.54 -2.52
C VAL A 55 -3.04 10.38 -1.00
N GLN A 56 -4.05 9.77 -0.38
CA GLN A 56 -4.06 9.58 1.07
C GLN A 56 -2.92 8.67 1.54
N LEU A 57 -2.65 7.59 0.81
CA LEU A 57 -1.49 6.71 1.09
C LEU A 57 -0.16 7.43 0.86
N GLU A 58 -0.07 8.32 -0.13
CA GLU A 58 1.12 9.15 -0.38
C GLU A 58 1.46 10.11 0.76
N ILE A 59 0.43 10.65 1.43
CA ILE A 59 0.62 11.56 2.56
C ILE A 59 0.66 10.84 3.92
N GLY A 60 0.62 9.50 3.92
CA GLY A 60 0.87 8.68 5.10
C GLY A 60 -0.35 8.28 5.93
N LEU A 61 -1.57 8.40 5.40
CA LEU A 61 -2.76 7.88 6.10
C LEU A 61 -2.76 6.35 6.09
N SER A 62 -3.27 5.78 7.18
CA SER A 62 -3.48 4.35 7.34
C SER A 62 -4.73 3.86 6.61
N VAL A 63 -4.78 2.56 6.33
CA VAL A 63 -5.94 1.91 5.71
C VAL A 63 -7.26 2.20 6.46
N PRO A 64 -7.34 2.08 7.81
CA PRO A 64 -8.57 2.40 8.54
C PRO A 64 -9.04 3.85 8.38
N GLU A 65 -8.12 4.82 8.38
CA GLU A 65 -8.46 6.24 8.21
C GLU A 65 -9.04 6.52 6.82
N ILE A 66 -8.45 5.92 5.79
CA ILE A 66 -8.92 6.06 4.41
C ILE A 66 -10.29 5.43 4.23
N LEU A 67 -10.51 4.24 4.79
CA LEU A 67 -11.80 3.56 4.76
C LEU A 67 -12.90 4.39 5.46
N ALA A 68 -12.58 5.04 6.57
CA ALA A 68 -13.51 5.94 7.24
C ALA A 68 -13.88 7.16 6.37
N GLY A 69 -12.97 7.62 5.51
CA GLY A 69 -13.22 8.67 4.53
C GLY A 69 -14.09 8.23 3.35
N LEU A 70 -14.02 6.95 2.94
CA LEU A 70 -14.81 6.40 1.82
C LEU A 70 -16.25 6.02 2.19
N LYS A 71 -16.54 5.80 3.48
CA LYS A 71 -17.88 5.45 3.98
C LYS A 71 -18.81 6.67 4.17
N ARG A 72 -18.30 7.89 3.96
CA ARG A 72 -19.07 9.14 4.03
C ARG A 72 -19.60 9.54 2.66
#